data_AF-A0A7J9WLX3-F1
#
_entry.id   AF-A0A7J9WLX3-F1
#
_cell.length_a   1.000
_cell.length_b   1.000
_cell.length_c   1.000
_cell.angle_alpha   90.00
_cell.angle_beta   90.00
_cell.angle_gamma   90.00
#
_symmetry.space_group_name_H-M   'P 1'
#
loop_
_entity.id
_entity.type
_entity.pdbx_description
1 polymer ?
#
loop_
_entity_poly.entity_id
_entity_poly.type
_entity_poly.pdbx_seq_one_letter_code
_entity_poly.pdbx_strand_id
1 'polypeptide(L)'
;MTTKDEQLYQVSVERQKAAQAAGNYDLADLPGGLAKPAAAARVGKVAKQDKILKGGKSLTNVARLIPGAALAVFGRPESRWAMAYWRRTGAAAPMAELLSYARQLIGMTPAGTLVVCLCGHAGQGPCIPLWAPREEVSLTVQPNDLLLRFEELVENDV
;
A
#
# COMPACT_ATOMS: atom_id res chain seq x y z
N MET A 1 -8.53 -0.79 34.80
CA MET A 1 -7.69 -0.64 33.60
C MET A 1 -8.48 -1.20 32.43
N THR A 2 -9.15 -0.35 31.68
CA THR A 2 -9.87 -0.74 30.47
C THR A 2 -8.83 -0.98 29.37
N THR A 3 -8.77 -2.21 28.88
CA THR A 3 -8.09 -2.57 27.64
C THR A 3 -8.63 -1.65 26.54
N LYS A 4 -7.82 -0.71 26.06
CA LYS A 4 -8.08 -0.02 24.80
C LYS A 4 -8.14 -1.12 23.74
N ASP A 5 -9.33 -1.48 23.30
CA ASP A 5 -9.48 -2.22 22.04
C ASP A 5 -8.75 -1.37 20.99
N GLU A 6 -7.63 -1.87 20.48
CA GLU A 6 -6.96 -1.25 19.35
C GLU A 6 -8.00 -1.11 18.26
N GLN A 7 -8.23 0.12 17.79
CA GLN A 7 -9.23 0.39 16.78
C GLN A 7 -8.72 -0.18 15.46
N LEU A 8 -9.04 -1.44 15.20
CA LEU A 8 -8.70 -2.14 13.98
C LEU A 8 -9.75 -1.81 12.92
N TYR A 9 -9.31 -1.51 11.70
CA TYR A 9 -10.21 -1.35 10.57
C TYR A 9 -9.88 -2.32 9.45
N GLN A 10 -10.91 -3.01 8.96
CA GLN A 10 -10.78 -3.89 7.82
C GLN A 10 -11.15 -3.12 6.55
N VAL A 11 -10.15 -2.81 5.73
CA VAL A 11 -10.39 -2.19 4.43
C VAL A 11 -10.92 -3.24 3.47
N SER A 12 -12.05 -2.95 2.80
CA SER A 12 -12.60 -3.85 1.78
C SER A 12 -11.67 -3.91 0.58
N VAL A 13 -11.60 -5.07 -0.09
CA VAL A 13 -10.77 -5.25 -1.29
C VAL A 13 -11.66 -5.53 -2.50
N GLU A 14 -11.68 -4.59 -3.44
CA GLU A 14 -12.49 -4.63 -4.65
C GLU A 14 -11.64 -5.01 -5.86
N ARG A 15 -11.96 -6.12 -6.51
CA ARG A 15 -11.25 -6.59 -7.71
C ARG A 15 -11.83 -5.99 -8.97
N GLN A 16 -11.01 -5.29 -9.73
CA GLN A 16 -11.37 -4.78 -11.04
C GLN A 16 -11.14 -5.82 -12.13
N LYS A 17 -11.89 -5.69 -13.23
CA LYS A 17 -11.61 -6.46 -14.45
C LYS A 17 -10.19 -6.14 -14.93
N ALA A 18 -9.45 -7.17 -15.33
CA ALA A 18 -8.05 -7.03 -15.71
C ALA A 18 -7.89 -6.11 -16.93
N ALA A 19 -7.27 -4.95 -16.75
CA ALA A 19 -6.64 -4.23 -17.84
C ALA A 19 -5.28 -4.91 -18.08
N GLN A 20 -5.21 -5.80 -19.08
CA GLN A 20 -4.01 -6.46 -19.60
C GLN A 20 -2.95 -6.89 -18.57
N ALA A 21 -2.87 -8.19 -18.29
CA ALA A 21 -1.92 -8.80 -17.35
C ALA A 21 -0.48 -8.28 -17.53
N ALA A 22 -0.09 -7.31 -16.71
CA ALA A 22 1.30 -6.93 -16.59
C ALA A 22 2.00 -8.12 -15.90
N GLY A 23 2.98 -8.72 -16.58
CA GLY A 23 3.58 -9.99 -16.16
C GLY A 23 4.11 -10.01 -14.72
N ASN A 24 4.47 -11.21 -14.26
CA ASN A 24 4.82 -11.44 -12.85
C ASN A 24 5.98 -10.55 -12.37
N TYR A 25 5.87 -10.07 -11.12
CA TYR A 25 6.92 -9.38 -10.37
C TYR A 25 6.71 -9.64 -8.87
N ASP A 26 7.79 -9.68 -8.09
CA ASP A 26 7.84 -10.07 -6.68
C ASP A 26 8.26 -8.90 -5.77
N LEU A 27 8.20 -9.10 -4.45
CA LEU A 27 8.63 -8.10 -3.46
C LEU A 27 10.08 -7.65 -3.65
N ALA A 28 10.94 -8.54 -4.15
CA ALA A 28 12.34 -8.23 -4.44
C ALA A 28 12.52 -7.24 -5.61
N ASP A 29 11.50 -7.05 -6.43
CA ASP A 29 11.50 -6.07 -7.53
C ASP A 29 11.13 -4.66 -7.05
N LEU A 30 10.76 -4.50 -5.78
CA LEU A 30 10.46 -3.20 -5.18
C LEU A 30 11.72 -2.52 -4.63
N PRO A 31 11.87 -1.20 -4.78
CA PRO A 31 13.05 -0.48 -4.32
C PRO A 31 13.01 -0.14 -2.83
N GLY A 32 14.18 -0.02 -2.21
CA GLY A 32 14.36 0.58 -0.89
C GLY A 32 13.43 0.00 0.18
N GLY A 33 12.68 0.87 0.86
CA GLY A 33 11.74 0.49 1.90
C GLY A 33 10.54 -0.33 1.41
N LEU A 34 10.13 -0.19 0.14
CA LEU A 34 8.96 -0.89 -0.40
C LEU A 34 9.13 -2.42 -0.41
N ALA A 35 10.37 -2.92 -0.47
CA ALA A 35 10.68 -4.35 -0.38
C ALA A 35 10.55 -4.92 1.05
N LYS A 36 10.31 -4.07 2.05
CA LYS A 36 10.30 -4.44 3.48
C LYS A 36 8.95 -4.15 4.16
N PRO A 37 7.80 -4.55 3.59
CA PRO A 37 6.52 -4.35 4.26
C PRO A 37 6.41 -5.22 5.52
N ALA A 38 5.56 -4.85 6.47
CA ALA A 38 5.21 -5.68 7.61
C ALA A 38 4.42 -6.92 7.15
N ALA A 39 3.45 -6.71 6.24
CA ALA A 39 2.65 -7.76 5.61
C ALA A 39 2.51 -7.53 4.11
N ALA A 40 2.40 -8.58 3.32
CA ALA A 40 2.22 -8.46 1.87
C ALA A 40 1.52 -9.66 1.24
N ALA A 41 0.78 -9.41 0.18
CA ALA A 41 0.15 -10.43 -0.65
C ALA A 41 0.15 -10.04 -2.13
N ARG A 42 0.19 -11.06 -2.99
CA ARG A 42 -0.13 -10.96 -4.41
C ARG A 42 -1.61 -11.28 -4.62
N VAL A 43 -2.30 -10.41 -5.34
CA VAL A 43 -3.72 -10.57 -5.65
C VAL A 43 -3.89 -11.52 -6.83
N GLY A 44 -4.67 -12.58 -6.63
CA GLY A 44 -5.05 -13.50 -7.69
C GLY A 44 -6.22 -12.98 -8.51
N LYS A 45 -6.47 -13.62 -9.68
CA LYS A 45 -7.67 -13.30 -10.49
C LYS A 45 -8.96 -13.59 -9.73
N VAL A 46 -8.93 -14.60 -8.87
CA VAL A 46 -9.99 -14.97 -7.93
C VAL A 46 -9.40 -15.15 -6.53
N ALA A 47 -10.22 -15.01 -5.48
CA ALA A 47 -9.75 -15.03 -4.09
C ALA A 47 -8.92 -16.28 -3.72
N LYS A 48 -9.27 -17.47 -4.22
CA LYS A 48 -8.52 -18.71 -3.99
C LYS A 48 -7.10 -18.72 -4.61
N GLN A 49 -6.78 -17.76 -5.46
CA GLN A 49 -5.47 -17.60 -6.10
C GLN A 49 -4.62 -16.50 -5.44
N ASP A 50 -5.13 -15.84 -4.40
CA ASP A 50 -4.33 -14.89 -3.63
C ASP A 50 -3.14 -15.63 -3.00
N LYS A 51 -1.97 -14.99 -3.03
CA LYS A 51 -0.75 -15.57 -2.46
C LYS A 51 -0.20 -14.64 -1.39
N ILE A 52 -0.06 -15.14 -0.17
CA ILE A 52 0.61 -14.39 0.89
C ILE A 52 2.11 -14.45 0.66
N LEU A 53 2.74 -13.28 0.67
CA LEU A 53 4.18 -13.13 0.45
C LEU A 53 4.92 -12.88 1.76
N LYS A 54 4.29 -12.19 2.72
CA LYS A 54 4.87 -11.88 4.03
C LYS A 54 3.79 -11.57 5.07
N GLY A 55 4.05 -11.89 6.34
CA GLY A 55 3.39 -11.24 7.49
C GLY A 55 1.87 -11.35 7.59
N GLY A 56 1.27 -12.49 7.27
CA GLY A 56 -0.18 -12.69 7.41
C GLY A 56 -0.60 -14.13 7.11
N LYS A 57 -1.89 -14.45 7.34
CA LYS A 57 -2.46 -15.77 6.99
C LYS A 57 -3.44 -15.71 5.81
N SER A 58 -3.93 -14.52 5.47
CA SER A 58 -4.88 -14.29 4.39
C SER A 58 -4.77 -12.86 3.85
N LEU A 59 -5.33 -12.60 2.67
CA LEU A 59 -5.38 -11.25 2.10
C LEU A 59 -6.12 -10.29 3.04
N THR A 60 -7.18 -10.76 3.70
CA THR A 60 -7.93 -10.00 4.70
C THR A 60 -7.06 -9.60 5.89
N ASN A 61 -6.12 -10.44 6.32
CA ASN A 61 -5.19 -10.08 7.40
C ASN A 61 -4.18 -9.03 6.93
N VAL A 62 -3.73 -9.12 5.67
CA VAL A 62 -2.83 -8.12 5.07
C VAL A 62 -3.55 -6.77 4.93
N ALA A 63 -4.81 -6.76 4.51
CA ALA A 63 -5.64 -5.57 4.33
C ALA A 63 -6.20 -4.97 5.64
N ARG A 64 -5.81 -5.50 6.81
CA ARG A 64 -6.22 -4.97 8.11
C ARG A 64 -5.33 -3.79 8.46
N LEU A 65 -5.94 -2.61 8.59
CA LEU A 65 -5.32 -1.42 9.16
C LEU A 65 -5.39 -1.46 10.67
N ILE A 66 -4.27 -1.08 11.27
CA ILE A 66 -4.10 -0.81 12.69
C ILE A 66 -3.67 0.65 12.82
N PRO A 67 -3.83 1.29 14.00
CA PRO A 67 -3.39 2.68 14.19
C PRO A 67 -1.94 2.90 13.75
N GLY A 68 -1.70 3.93 12.93
CA GLY A 68 -0.39 4.25 12.37
C GLY A 68 0.02 3.46 11.12
N ALA A 69 -0.78 2.47 10.68
CA ALA A 69 -0.46 1.66 9.51
C ALA A 69 -0.94 2.27 8.20
N ALA A 70 -0.31 1.84 7.10
CA ALA A 70 -0.74 2.15 5.74
C ALA A 70 -0.74 0.92 4.83
N LEU A 71 -1.66 0.92 3.86
CA LEU A 71 -1.79 -0.04 2.78
C LEU A 71 -1.46 0.64 1.46
N ALA A 72 -0.49 0.07 0.73
CA ALA A 72 -0.11 0.51 -0.60
C ALA A 72 -0.39 -0.58 -1.63
N VAL A 73 -0.97 -0.20 -2.77
CA VAL A 73 -1.19 -1.08 -3.93
C VAL A 73 -0.21 -0.72 -5.02
N PHE A 74 0.59 -1.70 -5.43
CA PHE A 74 1.45 -1.59 -6.60
C PHE A 74 0.98 -2.53 -7.69
N GLY A 75 0.98 -2.05 -8.92
CA GLY A 75 1.06 -2.87 -10.12
C GLY A 75 2.50 -2.88 -10.64
N ARG A 76 2.73 -3.67 -11.69
CA ARG A 76 4.04 -3.73 -12.35
C ARG A 76 4.50 -2.37 -12.91
N PRO A 77 3.66 -1.57 -13.60
CA PRO A 77 4.06 -0.23 -14.06
C PRO A 77 4.53 0.66 -12.90
N GLU A 78 3.76 0.70 -11.82
CA GLU A 78 4.04 1.47 -10.62
C GLU A 78 5.37 1.06 -9.97
N SER A 79 5.62 -0.26 -9.85
CA SER A 79 6.89 -0.81 -9.35
C SER A 79 8.08 -0.40 -10.24
N ARG A 80 7.91 -0.43 -11.57
CA ARG A 80 8.96 0.00 -12.51
C ARG A 80 9.28 1.49 -12.38
N TRP A 81 8.27 2.34 -12.21
CA TRP A 81 8.48 3.77 -12.02
C TRP A 81 9.19 4.08 -10.72
N ALA A 82 8.78 3.44 -9.61
CA ALA A 82 9.45 3.56 -8.32
C ALA A 82 10.91 3.11 -8.41
N MET A 83 11.19 1.95 -9.04
CA MET A 83 12.55 1.43 -9.23
C MET A 83 13.41 2.36 -10.08
N ALA A 84 12.86 2.91 -11.17
CA ALA A 84 13.57 3.86 -12.02
C ALA A 84 13.91 5.16 -11.25
N TYR A 85 12.99 5.66 -10.44
CA TYR A 85 13.22 6.82 -9.59
C TYR A 85 14.30 6.55 -8.54
N TRP A 86 14.20 5.43 -7.81
CA TRP A 86 15.19 5.03 -6.80
C TRP A 86 16.60 4.92 -7.37
N ARG A 87 16.75 4.39 -8.60
CA ARG A 87 18.06 4.36 -9.28
C ARG A 87 18.58 5.76 -9.63
N ARG A 88 17.73 6.66 -10.11
CA ARG A 88 18.11 8.04 -10.45
C ARG A 88 18.56 8.85 -9.23
N THR A 89 18.04 8.55 -8.05
CA THR A 89 18.44 9.18 -6.79
C THR A 89 19.63 8.49 -6.12
N GLY A 90 20.36 7.62 -6.82
CA GLY A 90 21.51 6.92 -6.26
C GLY A 90 21.14 5.92 -5.16
N ALA A 91 19.98 5.27 -5.28
CA ALA A 91 19.42 4.33 -4.31
C ALA A 91 19.10 4.94 -2.93
N ALA A 92 18.90 6.26 -2.86
CA ALA A 92 18.66 6.99 -1.61
C ALA A 92 17.26 7.61 -1.46
N ALA A 93 16.33 7.37 -2.40
CA ALA A 93 14.98 7.94 -2.30
C ALA A 93 14.26 7.52 -1.00
N PRO A 94 13.66 8.48 -0.26
CA PRO A 94 12.90 8.21 0.95
C PRO A 94 11.61 7.44 0.66
N MET A 95 11.09 6.75 1.67
CA MET A 95 9.88 5.92 1.56
C MET A 95 8.68 6.72 1.03
N ALA A 96 8.47 7.94 1.52
CA ALA A 96 7.34 8.79 1.10
C ALA A 96 7.35 9.04 -0.42
N GLU A 97 8.52 9.30 -1.01
CA GLU A 97 8.65 9.48 -2.45
C GLU A 97 8.42 8.17 -3.22
N LEU A 98 8.84 7.03 -2.69
CA LEU A 98 8.58 5.73 -3.32
C LEU A 98 7.08 5.37 -3.29
N LEU A 99 6.39 5.69 -2.20
CA LEU A 99 4.96 5.46 -2.03
C LEU A 99 4.10 6.34 -2.93
N SER A 100 4.63 7.47 -3.41
CA SER A 100 3.96 8.32 -4.40
C SER A 100 3.59 7.59 -5.70
N TYR A 101 4.33 6.52 -6.02
CA TYR A 101 4.09 5.71 -7.20
C TYR A 101 2.98 4.67 -6.99
N ALA A 102 2.49 4.48 -5.77
CA ALA A 102 1.42 3.53 -5.49
C ALA A 102 0.16 3.92 -6.26
N ARG A 103 -0.55 2.91 -6.79
CA ARG A 103 -1.85 3.11 -7.44
C ARG A 103 -2.88 3.65 -6.45
N GLN A 104 -2.82 3.13 -5.23
CA GLN A 104 -3.61 3.56 -4.10
C GLN A 104 -2.77 3.46 -2.84
N LEU A 105 -2.97 4.44 -1.95
CA LEU A 105 -2.36 4.51 -0.64
C LEU A 105 -3.42 4.94 0.37
N ILE A 106 -3.69 4.07 1.34
CA ILE A 106 -4.69 4.28 2.38
C ILE A 106 -3.99 4.09 3.73
N GLY A 107 -4.24 4.98 4.68
CA GLY A 107 -3.67 4.96 6.01
C GLY A 107 -4.73 4.99 7.10
N MET A 108 -4.28 4.71 8.32
CA MET A 108 -5.01 4.98 9.55
C MET A 108 -4.10 5.78 10.48
N THR A 109 -4.54 6.95 10.93
CA THR A 109 -3.78 7.76 11.89
C THR A 109 -3.64 7.02 13.22
N PRO A 110 -2.67 7.40 14.08
CA PRO A 110 -2.58 6.87 15.44
C PRO A 110 -3.87 7.06 16.27
N ALA A 111 -4.68 8.06 15.94
CA ALA A 111 -6.00 8.31 16.55
C ALA A 111 -7.12 7.37 16.04
N GLY A 112 -6.84 6.50 15.05
CA GLY A 112 -7.83 5.59 14.47
C GLY A 112 -8.64 6.19 13.33
N THR A 113 -8.28 7.37 12.83
CA THR A 113 -8.96 8.03 11.70
C THR A 113 -8.45 7.45 10.38
N LEU A 114 -9.36 7.02 9.52
CA LEU A 114 -8.99 6.59 8.16
C LEU A 114 -8.63 7.79 7.31
N VAL A 115 -7.54 7.64 6.57
CA VAL A 115 -7.01 8.66 5.69
C VAL A 115 -6.63 8.08 4.34
N VAL A 116 -6.84 8.82 3.27
CA VAL A 116 -6.43 8.42 1.91
C VAL A 116 -5.43 9.42 1.38
N CYS A 117 -4.31 8.93 0.87
CA CYS A 117 -3.32 9.78 0.23
C CYS A 117 -3.69 9.96 -1.25
N LEU A 118 -3.92 11.20 -1.66
CA LEU A 118 -4.00 11.57 -3.07
C LEU A 118 -2.59 11.64 -3.63
N CYS A 119 -2.09 10.52 -4.17
CA CYS A 119 -0.80 10.51 -4.85
C CYS A 119 -0.88 11.33 -6.14
N GLY A 120 -0.16 12.45 -6.19
CA GLY A 120 0.07 13.17 -7.44
C GLY A 120 0.79 12.27 -8.44
N HIS A 121 0.34 12.27 -9.70
CA HIS A 121 0.89 11.44 -10.77
C HIS A 121 2.43 11.52 -10.82
N ALA A 122 3.06 10.40 -11.21
CA ALA A 122 4.50 10.24 -11.35
C ALA A 122 5.19 11.48 -11.96
N GLY A 123 6.02 12.19 -11.18
CA GLY A 123 7.03 13.10 -11.70
C GLY A 123 6.76 14.62 -11.63
N GLN A 124 5.77 15.10 -10.86
CA GLN A 124 5.52 16.55 -10.74
C GLN A 124 5.92 17.22 -9.41
N GLY A 125 6.65 16.54 -8.53
CA GLY A 125 7.20 17.17 -7.32
C GLY A 125 7.14 16.27 -6.09
N PRO A 126 7.46 16.80 -4.90
CA PRO A 126 7.33 16.05 -3.66
C PRO A 126 5.89 15.57 -3.52
N CYS A 127 5.73 14.25 -3.40
CA CYS A 127 4.43 13.69 -3.07
C CYS A 127 4.19 14.00 -1.59
N ILE A 128 3.36 15.00 -1.35
CA ILE A 128 2.87 15.28 -0.01
C ILE A 128 1.67 14.34 0.14
N PRO A 129 1.72 13.33 1.04
CA PRO A 129 0.55 12.54 1.32
C PRO A 129 -0.49 13.45 1.98
N LEU A 130 -1.37 14.03 1.17
CA LEU A 130 -2.55 14.73 1.65
C LEU A 130 -3.56 13.66 2.04
N TRP A 131 -3.49 13.29 3.30
CA TRP A 131 -4.37 12.37 3.98
C TRP A 131 -5.75 13.00 4.11
N ALA A 132 -6.65 12.69 3.18
CA ALA A 132 -8.03 13.15 3.24
C ALA A 132 -8.88 12.15 4.05
N PRO A 133 -9.73 12.62 4.98
CA PRO A 133 -10.77 11.77 5.57
C PRO A 133 -11.67 11.25 4.46
N ARG A 134 -11.94 9.95 4.48
CA ARG A 134 -12.89 9.35 3.53
C ARG A 134 -13.83 8.41 4.27
N GLU A 135 -15.11 8.73 4.19
CA GLU A 135 -16.17 7.83 4.60
C GLU A 135 -16.27 6.75 3.51
N GLU A 136 -16.18 5.48 3.93
CA GLU A 136 -16.09 4.29 3.07
C GLU A 136 -14.82 4.21 2.21
N VAL A 137 -13.85 3.43 2.68
CA VAL A 137 -12.57 3.21 1.99
C VAL A 137 -12.47 1.77 1.51
N SER A 138 -12.19 1.60 0.22
CA SER A 138 -11.89 0.31 -0.38
C SER A 138 -10.56 0.34 -1.16
N LEU A 139 -9.87 -0.80 -1.17
CA LEU A 139 -8.70 -1.04 -1.99
C LEU A 139 -9.14 -1.63 -3.32
N THR A 140 -8.99 -0.85 -4.37
CA THR A 140 -9.23 -1.29 -5.73
C THR A 140 -7.98 -2.00 -6.26
N VAL A 141 -8.06 -3.31 -6.51
CA VAL A 141 -6.92 -4.13 -6.94
C VAL A 141 -7.19 -4.78 -8.30
N GLN A 142 -6.12 -4.99 -9.06
CA GLN A 142 -6.11 -5.77 -10.29
C GLN A 142 -5.37 -7.10 -10.05
N PRO A 143 -5.63 -8.14 -10.87
CA PRO A 143 -4.86 -9.38 -10.81
C PRO A 143 -3.35 -9.10 -10.97
N ASN A 144 -2.54 -9.78 -10.16
CA ASN A 144 -1.09 -9.62 -10.01
C ASN A 144 -0.61 -8.36 -9.29
N ASP A 145 -1.50 -7.47 -8.82
CA ASP A 145 -1.07 -6.40 -7.92
C ASP A 145 -0.45 -6.96 -6.64
N LEU A 146 0.47 -6.19 -6.08
CA LEU A 146 0.98 -6.39 -4.73
C LEU A 146 0.24 -5.45 -3.78
N LEU A 147 -0.38 -6.04 -2.75
CA LEU A 147 -0.86 -5.32 -1.58
C LEU A 147 0.20 -5.36 -0.50
N LEU A 148 0.63 -4.20 -0.04
CA LEU A 148 1.70 -4.02 0.94
C LEU A 148 1.14 -3.30 2.17
N ARG A 149 1.37 -3.83 3.37
CA ARG A 149 1.09 -3.14 4.63
C ARG A 149 2.39 -2.70 5.29
N PHE A 150 2.44 -1.43 5.67
CA PHE A 150 3.50 -0.84 6.49
C PHE A 150 2.90 -0.43 7.83
N GLU A 151 3.65 -0.61 8.90
CA GLU A 151 3.29 -0.20 10.25
C GLU A 151 4.11 1.06 10.60
N GLU A 152 3.58 1.90 11.50
CA GLU A 152 4.24 3.12 11.97
C GLU A 152 4.61 4.12 10.85
N LEU A 153 3.80 4.18 9.80
CA LEU A 153 4.03 5.06 8.65
C LEU A 153 3.17 6.34 8.71
N VAL A 154 1.96 6.24 9.25
CA VAL A 154 1.02 7.36 9.30
C VAL A 154 1.20 8.09 10.62
N GLU A 155 1.48 9.38 10.54
CA GLU A 155 1.62 10.28 11.68
C GLU A 155 0.27 10.97 11.97
N ASN A 156 0.12 11.60 13.14
CA ASN A 156 -1.01 12.48 13.37
C ASN A 156 -0.84 13.76 12.55
N ASP A 157 -1.94 14.31 12.02
CA ASP A 157 -1.93 15.68 11.51
C ASP A 157 -1.58 16.63 12.68
N VAL A 158 -0.63 17.53 12.46
CA VAL A 158 -0.28 18.63 13.38
C VAL A 158 -1.28 19.77 13.22
#